data_AF-A0A970TJG6-F1
#
_entry.id   AF-A0A970TJG6-F1
#
_cell.length_a   1.000
_cell.length_b   1.000
_cell.length_c   1.000
_cell.angle_alpha   90.00
_cell.angle_beta   90.00
_cell.angle_gamma   90.00
#
_symmetry.space_group_name_H-M   'P 1'
#
loop_
_entity.id
_entity.type
_entity.pdbx_description
1 polymer ?
#
loop_
_entity_poly.entity_id
_entity_poly.type
_entity_poly.pdbx_seq_one_letter_code
_entity_poly.pdbx_strand_id
1 'polypeptide(L)'
;GNESARDQISYGDYLTFPSGQADRYLQSLPREAGFWLARGLFAYYRCEYEEAVHSFDRLVPCDDVYLSGKLFTLYAAICQGDFVRYRNTRPIFDSTLPIESGTPYTCRILECFQANINASLAIIRNTPDWMKKGDLSALPPSLRDLAWYTYIRYLQIIKDYRVMLAAAEARISMHEPGYYSLSDIYVYLYAALGHLKQDNHTQARDRMMTIMRLALPDRFIGPFVETLTTMQGLTERCLLEAFPDQYDLVISRWKAIFPQWLKAHNEFAVYSIPEILTRREYQVALYAADGLTNLQIAQKMFVSLPTVKRDLSCVYDKLGITCRHELKDLF
;
A
#
# COMPACT_ATOMS: atom_id res chain seq x y z
N GLY A 1 44.77 -7.22 -15.23
CA GLY A 1 44.07 -6.07 -14.63
C GLY A 1 42.61 -6.29 -14.90
N ASN A 2 41.73 -6.52 -13.93
CA ASN A 2 41.48 -5.75 -12.70
C ASN A 2 41.27 -4.26 -13.00
N GLU A 3 40.13 -3.73 -12.52
CA GLU A 3 39.42 -2.48 -12.85
C GLU A 3 38.38 -2.69 -13.98
N SER A 4 37.07 -2.82 -13.76
CA SER A 4 36.21 -2.31 -12.70
C SER A 4 35.01 -3.24 -12.50
N ALA A 5 35.11 -4.14 -11.52
CA ALA A 5 33.91 -4.59 -10.82
C ALA A 5 33.47 -3.40 -9.96
N ARG A 6 32.73 -2.46 -10.56
CA ARG A 6 31.87 -1.60 -9.74
C ARG A 6 30.88 -2.57 -9.11
N ASP A 7 31.05 -2.80 -7.81
CA ASP A 7 29.99 -3.28 -6.94
C ASP A 7 28.79 -2.33 -7.15
N GLN A 8 27.95 -2.67 -8.14
CA GLN A 8 26.58 -2.23 -8.15
C GLN A 8 26.03 -2.83 -6.88
N ILE A 9 25.98 -2.03 -5.81
CA ILE A 9 25.15 -2.30 -4.65
C ILE A 9 23.79 -2.63 -5.24
N SER A 10 23.49 -3.92 -5.29
CA SER A 10 22.19 -4.40 -5.69
C SER A 10 21.26 -3.76 -4.69
N TYR A 11 20.46 -2.78 -5.12
CA TYR A 11 19.42 -2.14 -4.31
C TYR A 11 18.42 -3.15 -3.71
N GLY A 12 18.58 -4.46 -3.99
CA GLY A 12 17.91 -5.57 -3.32
C GLY A 12 18.38 -5.89 -1.90
N ASP A 13 19.49 -5.32 -1.41
CA ASP A 13 19.79 -5.32 0.03
C ASP A 13 19.14 -4.10 0.67
N TYR A 14 17.82 -4.18 0.85
CA TYR A 14 17.00 -3.13 1.46
C TYR A 14 17.59 -2.68 2.78
N LEU A 15 18.06 -1.44 2.88
CA LEU A 15 18.13 -0.61 4.10
C LEU A 15 18.26 -1.45 5.38
N THR A 16 19.25 -2.35 5.41
CA THR A 16 19.44 -3.32 6.49
C THR A 16 20.55 -2.79 7.34
N PHE A 17 20.24 -2.50 8.59
CA PHE A 17 21.19 -1.90 9.51
C PHE A 17 20.92 -2.38 10.94
N PRO A 18 21.92 -2.25 11.83
CA PRO A 18 21.70 -2.49 13.24
C PRO A 18 20.69 -1.51 13.82
N SER A 19 19.93 -1.96 14.82
CA SER A 19 19.03 -1.09 15.58
C SER A 19 19.76 0.13 16.15
N GLY A 20 19.14 1.31 16.04
CA GLY A 20 19.67 2.60 16.48
C GLY A 20 20.73 3.19 15.55
N GLN A 21 20.94 2.63 14.36
CA GLN A 21 21.96 3.08 13.39
C GLN A 21 21.36 3.64 12.09
N ALA A 22 20.04 3.84 11.98
CA ALA A 22 19.41 4.32 10.75
C ALA A 22 20.01 5.67 10.29
N ASP A 23 20.13 6.65 11.18
CA ASP A 23 20.65 7.97 10.79
C ASP A 23 22.13 7.91 10.37
N ARG A 24 22.94 7.04 10.99
CA ARG A 24 24.33 6.79 10.59
C ARG A 24 24.41 6.09 9.24
N TYR A 25 23.55 5.10 9.02
CA TYR A 25 23.44 4.41 7.74
C TYR A 25 23.07 5.39 6.63
N LEU A 26 22.07 6.25 6.84
CA LEU A 26 21.66 7.27 5.86
C LEU A 26 22.80 8.24 5.53
N GLN A 27 23.57 8.67 6.54
CA GLN A 27 24.74 9.55 6.34
C GLN A 27 25.87 8.89 5.56
N SER A 28 25.95 7.56 5.55
CA SER A 28 26.96 6.82 4.79
C SER A 28 26.65 6.68 3.29
N LEU A 29 25.40 6.92 2.88
CA LEU A 29 24.99 6.78 1.48
C LEU A 29 25.46 7.97 0.63
N PRO A 30 25.89 7.75 -0.62
CA PRO A 30 26.17 8.82 -1.57
C PRO A 30 24.87 9.58 -1.89
N ARG A 31 24.96 10.91 -2.10
CA ARG A 31 23.81 11.81 -2.36
C ARG A 31 23.22 11.65 -3.77
N GLU A 32 22.81 10.43 -4.10
CA GLU A 32 22.21 10.01 -5.37
C GLU A 32 20.76 9.54 -5.12
N ALA A 33 20.10 8.98 -6.15
CA ALA A 33 18.72 8.53 -6.07
C ALA A 33 18.46 7.58 -4.88
N GLY A 34 19.39 6.67 -4.60
CA GLY A 34 19.33 5.77 -3.44
C GLY A 34 19.23 6.49 -2.09
N PHE A 35 20.00 7.56 -1.89
CA PHE A 35 19.95 8.36 -0.67
C PHE A 35 18.60 9.08 -0.52
N TRP A 36 18.06 9.64 -1.60
CA TRP A 36 16.78 10.33 -1.56
C TRP A 36 15.62 9.37 -1.30
N LEU A 37 15.64 8.17 -1.88
CA LEU A 37 14.70 7.12 -1.52
C LEU A 37 14.83 6.74 -0.03
N ALA A 38 16.05 6.46 0.44
CA ALA A 38 16.30 6.06 1.83
C ALA A 38 15.85 7.11 2.84
N ARG A 39 16.20 8.38 2.59
CA ARG A 39 15.78 9.52 3.42
C ARG A 39 14.26 9.65 3.46
N GLY A 40 13.61 9.53 2.30
CA GLY A 40 12.16 9.61 2.20
C GLY A 40 11.46 8.46 2.93
N LEU A 41 11.98 7.24 2.80
CA LEU A 41 11.46 6.07 3.51
C LEU A 41 11.63 6.23 5.03
N PHE A 42 12.80 6.65 5.52
CA PHE A 42 12.99 6.85 6.97
C PHE A 42 12.05 7.91 7.52
N ALA A 43 11.89 9.03 6.81
CA ALA A 43 10.92 10.06 7.19
C ALA A 43 9.49 9.51 7.19
N TYR A 44 9.09 8.73 6.18
CA TYR A 44 7.77 8.09 6.12
C TYR A 44 7.53 7.16 7.33
N TYR A 45 8.49 6.29 7.65
CA TYR A 45 8.39 5.36 8.78
C TYR A 45 8.46 6.07 10.14
N ARG A 46 8.92 7.33 10.19
CA ARG A 46 8.87 8.22 11.37
C ARG A 46 7.58 9.04 11.47
N CYS A 47 6.66 8.90 10.52
CA CYS A 47 5.49 9.78 10.35
C CYS A 47 5.85 11.25 10.04
N GLU A 48 7.01 11.50 9.44
CA GLU A 48 7.51 12.81 9.01
C GLU A 48 7.15 13.03 7.52
N TYR A 49 5.85 13.01 7.19
CA TYR A 49 5.37 12.88 5.81
C TYR A 49 5.77 14.02 4.87
N GLU A 50 5.88 15.25 5.37
CA GLU A 50 6.33 16.41 4.57
C GLU A 50 7.77 16.22 4.08
N GLU A 51 8.66 15.78 4.98
CA GLU A 51 10.06 15.49 4.65
C GLU A 51 10.18 14.26 3.75
N ALA A 52 9.32 13.25 3.96
CA ALA A 52 9.25 12.08 3.11
C ALA A 52 8.96 12.47 1.66
N VAL A 53 7.91 13.26 1.46
CA VAL A 53 7.50 13.76 0.15
C VAL A 53 8.57 14.68 -0.46
N HIS A 54 9.16 15.59 0.32
CA HIS A 54 10.25 16.44 -0.15
C HIS A 54 11.42 15.61 -0.69
N SER A 55 11.75 14.50 -0.02
CA SER A 55 12.81 13.59 -0.45
C SER A 55 12.43 12.81 -1.72
N PHE A 56 11.20 12.30 -1.81
CA PHE A 56 10.73 11.58 -3.00
C PHE A 56 10.60 12.48 -4.23
N ASP A 57 10.32 13.78 -4.07
CA ASP A 57 10.26 14.75 -5.15
C ASP A 57 11.65 15.08 -5.74
N ARG A 58 12.74 14.62 -5.12
CA ARG A 58 14.09 14.67 -5.72
C ARG A 58 14.35 13.57 -6.74
N LEU A 59 13.53 12.53 -6.76
CA LEU A 59 13.67 11.40 -7.69
C LEU A 59 13.10 11.78 -9.06
N VAL A 60 13.80 11.39 -10.12
CA VAL A 60 13.42 11.66 -11.50
C VAL A 60 13.04 10.38 -12.24
N PRO A 61 12.22 10.43 -13.31
CA PRO A 61 11.70 9.23 -13.98
C PRO A 61 12.74 8.23 -14.50
N CYS A 62 13.98 8.65 -14.72
CA CYS A 62 15.07 7.77 -15.14
C CYS A 62 15.75 7.01 -13.99
N ASP A 63 15.42 7.31 -12.72
CA ASP A 63 15.98 6.60 -11.57
C ASP A 63 15.28 5.25 -11.40
N ASP A 64 16.06 4.18 -11.17
CA ASP A 64 15.51 2.82 -10.94
C ASP A 64 14.59 2.73 -9.69
N VAL A 65 14.72 3.70 -8.78
CA VAL A 65 13.94 3.83 -7.55
C VAL A 65 12.73 4.77 -7.67
N TYR A 66 12.50 5.37 -8.85
CA TYR A 66 11.47 6.39 -9.05
C TYR A 66 10.07 5.89 -8.70
N LEU A 67 9.70 4.70 -9.18
CA LEU A 67 8.38 4.10 -8.90
C LEU A 67 8.18 3.82 -7.41
N SER A 68 9.23 3.34 -6.72
CA SER A 68 9.20 3.17 -5.26
C SER A 68 8.99 4.50 -4.55
N GLY A 69 9.68 5.57 -4.96
CA GLY A 69 9.46 6.90 -4.40
C GLY A 69 8.03 7.42 -4.62
N LYS A 70 7.46 7.23 -5.81
CA LYS A 70 6.09 7.66 -6.11
C LYS A 70 5.03 6.82 -5.42
N LEU A 71 5.31 5.53 -5.16
CA LEU A 71 4.46 4.68 -4.34
C LEU A 71 4.34 5.24 -2.92
N PHE A 72 5.47 5.53 -2.27
CA PHE A 72 5.44 6.12 -0.92
C PHE A 72 4.96 7.57 -0.91
N THR A 73 5.04 8.29 -2.03
CA THR A 73 4.35 9.59 -2.20
C THR A 73 2.84 9.44 -2.10
N LEU A 74 2.24 8.40 -2.71
CA LEU A 74 0.81 8.10 -2.56
C LEU A 74 0.44 7.82 -1.10
N TYR A 75 1.26 7.05 -0.40
CA TYR A 75 1.01 6.69 0.99
C TYR A 75 1.11 7.89 1.92
N ALA A 76 2.14 8.72 1.75
CA ALA A 76 2.27 9.98 2.48
C ALA A 76 1.08 10.91 2.22
N ALA A 77 0.62 11.01 0.96
CA ALA A 77 -0.55 11.80 0.61
C ALA A 77 -1.83 11.32 1.32
N ILE A 78 -2.05 10.01 1.43
CA ILE A 78 -3.15 9.44 2.22
C ILE A 78 -3.01 9.84 3.70
N CYS A 79 -1.83 9.67 4.29
CA CYS A 79 -1.58 10.00 5.69
C CYS A 79 -1.80 11.50 6.00
N GLN A 80 -1.50 12.38 5.05
CA GLN A 80 -1.68 13.83 5.17
C GLN A 80 -3.10 14.31 4.80
N GLY A 81 -3.92 13.47 4.16
CA GLY A 81 -5.19 13.87 3.57
C GLY A 81 -5.04 14.73 2.31
N ASP A 82 -3.87 14.73 1.66
CA ASP A 82 -3.60 15.43 0.40
C ASP A 82 -4.09 14.59 -0.79
N PHE A 83 -5.40 14.49 -0.94
CA PHE A 83 -6.00 13.69 -2.00
C PHE A 83 -5.80 14.29 -3.40
N VAL A 84 -5.45 15.58 -3.50
CA VAL A 84 -5.04 16.20 -4.77
C VAL A 84 -3.72 15.60 -5.23
N ARG A 85 -2.70 15.55 -4.37
CA ARG A 85 -1.43 14.87 -4.70
C ARG A 85 -1.63 13.40 -4.99
N TYR A 86 -2.48 12.71 -4.24
CA TYR A 86 -2.81 11.30 -4.51
C TYR A 86 -3.34 11.12 -5.94
N ARG A 87 -4.38 11.88 -6.33
CA ARG A 87 -4.98 11.81 -7.67
C ARG A 87 -4.02 12.20 -8.79
N ASN A 88 -3.10 13.13 -8.55
CA ASN A 88 -2.09 13.52 -9.53
C ASN A 88 -0.96 12.47 -9.68
N THR A 89 -0.69 11.69 -8.63
CA THR A 89 0.41 10.70 -8.63
C THR A 89 -0.07 9.32 -9.07
N ARG A 90 -1.32 8.94 -8.78
CA ARG A 90 -1.88 7.60 -9.07
C ARG A 90 -1.75 7.19 -10.55
N PRO A 91 -1.99 8.08 -11.54
CA PRO A 91 -1.91 7.74 -12.96
C PRO A 91 -0.53 7.24 -13.42
N ILE A 92 0.55 7.53 -12.70
CA ILE A 92 1.90 7.00 -13.00
C ILE A 92 1.86 5.45 -13.04
N PHE A 93 1.06 4.84 -12.16
CA PHE A 93 0.92 3.40 -12.04
C PHE A 93 -0.19 2.81 -12.91
N ASP A 94 -1.03 3.65 -13.52
CA ASP A 94 -2.15 3.21 -14.37
C ASP A 94 -1.74 3.07 -15.84
N SER A 95 -0.54 3.56 -16.20
CA SER A 95 -0.01 3.42 -17.54
C SER A 95 0.14 1.95 -17.92
N THR A 96 -0.79 1.46 -18.74
CA THR A 96 -0.60 0.27 -19.55
C THR A 96 0.58 0.55 -20.46
N LEU A 97 1.74 -0.02 -20.15
CA LEU A 97 2.73 -0.26 -21.21
C LEU A 97 1.98 -0.95 -22.35
N PRO A 98 2.05 -0.44 -23.60
CA PRO A 98 1.43 -1.12 -24.71
C PRO A 98 1.92 -2.56 -24.68
N ILE A 99 0.98 -3.51 -24.62
CA ILE A 99 1.25 -4.97 -24.54
C ILE A 99 2.20 -5.42 -25.67
N GLU A 100 2.26 -4.65 -26.75
CA GLU A 100 3.13 -4.85 -27.91
C GLU A 100 4.59 -4.38 -27.72
N SER A 101 4.92 -3.70 -26.61
CA SER A 101 6.23 -3.08 -26.36
C SER A 101 6.86 -3.36 -24.98
N GLY A 102 6.07 -3.85 -24.02
CA GLY A 102 6.57 -4.27 -22.70
C GLY A 102 6.97 -5.75 -22.69
N THR A 103 8.16 -6.08 -22.17
CA THR A 103 8.46 -7.48 -21.85
C THR A 103 7.51 -7.96 -20.73
N PRO A 104 7.13 -9.25 -20.67
CA PRO A 104 6.29 -9.80 -19.60
C PRO A 104 6.77 -9.48 -18.18
N TYR A 105 8.07 -9.22 -18.03
CA TYR A 105 8.72 -8.79 -16.80
C TYR A 105 8.31 -7.38 -16.36
N THR A 106 8.28 -6.41 -17.28
CA THR A 106 7.88 -5.02 -16.96
C THR A 106 6.40 -4.94 -16.57
N CYS A 107 5.55 -5.78 -17.17
CA CYS A 107 4.15 -5.90 -16.77
C CYS A 107 3.99 -6.38 -15.32
N ARG A 108 4.74 -7.42 -14.89
CA ARG A 108 4.68 -7.92 -13.50
C ARG A 108 5.13 -6.89 -12.46
N ILE A 109 6.09 -6.04 -12.81
CA ILE A 109 6.53 -4.95 -11.92
C ILE A 109 5.39 -3.97 -11.67
N LEU A 110 4.73 -3.48 -12.73
CA LEU A 110 3.61 -2.56 -12.60
C LEU A 110 2.42 -3.20 -11.87
N GLU A 111 2.09 -4.45 -12.20
CA GLU A 111 1.07 -5.23 -11.49
C GLU A 111 1.37 -5.33 -9.99
N CYS A 112 2.65 -5.51 -9.61
CA CYS A 112 3.07 -5.55 -8.21
C CYS A 112 2.80 -4.20 -7.50
N PHE A 113 3.17 -3.08 -8.13
CA PHE A 113 2.90 -1.75 -7.58
C PHE A 113 1.39 -1.47 -7.46
N GLN A 114 0.60 -1.79 -8.48
CA GLN A 114 -0.85 -1.62 -8.46
C GLN A 114 -1.50 -2.46 -7.35
N ALA A 115 -1.11 -3.73 -7.21
CA ALA A 115 -1.60 -4.60 -6.14
C ALA A 115 -1.23 -4.06 -4.75
N ASN A 116 -0.03 -3.49 -4.61
CA ASN A 116 0.44 -2.89 -3.37
C ASN A 116 -0.35 -1.63 -2.98
N ILE A 117 -0.64 -0.75 -3.95
CA ILE A 117 -1.51 0.42 -3.75
C ILE A 117 -2.92 -0.01 -3.32
N ASN A 118 -3.49 -1.00 -4.00
CA ASN A 118 -4.82 -1.50 -3.65
C ASN A 118 -4.84 -2.11 -2.24
N ALA A 119 -3.83 -2.93 -1.90
CA ALA A 119 -3.74 -3.58 -0.60
C ALA A 119 -3.58 -2.59 0.58
N SER A 120 -2.94 -1.42 0.36
CA SER A 120 -2.85 -0.39 1.41
C SER A 120 -4.20 0.24 1.76
N LEU A 121 -5.15 0.22 0.81
CA LEU A 121 -6.53 0.64 0.97
C LEU A 121 -7.48 -0.53 1.25
N ALA A 122 -6.97 -1.70 1.64
CA ALA A 122 -7.77 -2.91 1.87
C ALA A 122 -8.59 -3.37 0.66
N ILE A 123 -8.12 -3.07 -0.56
CA ILE A 123 -8.70 -3.50 -1.83
C ILE A 123 -7.87 -4.68 -2.34
N ILE A 124 -8.51 -5.81 -2.62
CA ILE A 124 -7.88 -7.01 -3.21
C ILE A 124 -8.24 -7.22 -4.68
N ARG A 125 -9.02 -6.29 -5.26
CA ARG A 125 -9.35 -6.30 -6.68
C ARG A 125 -8.06 -6.11 -7.50
N ASN A 126 -7.99 -6.82 -8.62
CA ASN A 126 -6.87 -6.79 -9.56
C ASN A 126 -5.53 -7.22 -8.94
N THR A 127 -5.53 -7.89 -7.77
CA THR A 127 -4.35 -8.62 -7.33
C THR A 127 -4.08 -9.75 -8.34
N PRO A 128 -2.90 -9.81 -8.97
CA PRO A 128 -2.59 -10.83 -9.98
C PRO A 128 -2.60 -12.24 -9.39
N ASP A 129 -2.98 -13.24 -10.18
CA ASP A 129 -3.07 -14.63 -9.71
C ASP A 129 -1.71 -15.21 -9.29
N TRP A 130 -0.62 -14.80 -9.93
CA TRP A 130 0.73 -15.18 -9.52
C TRP A 130 1.05 -14.67 -8.11
N MET A 131 0.61 -13.45 -7.78
CA MET A 131 0.80 -12.87 -6.45
C MET A 131 -0.08 -13.54 -5.41
N LYS A 132 -1.35 -13.86 -5.72
CA LYS A 132 -2.24 -14.62 -4.82
C LYS A 132 -1.66 -15.98 -4.45
N LYS A 133 -0.89 -16.60 -5.36
CA LYS A 133 -0.20 -17.89 -5.15
C LYS A 133 1.16 -17.75 -4.45
N GLY A 134 1.63 -16.53 -4.19
CA GLY A 134 2.96 -16.28 -3.62
C GLY A 134 4.11 -16.53 -4.60
N ASP A 135 3.87 -16.55 -5.92
CA ASP A 135 4.93 -16.70 -6.93
C ASP A 135 5.69 -15.39 -7.15
N LEU A 136 6.68 -15.13 -6.30
CA LEU A 136 7.51 -13.91 -6.37
C LEU A 136 8.73 -14.07 -7.30
N SER A 137 8.88 -15.21 -7.96
CA SER A 137 10.11 -15.62 -8.66
C SER A 137 10.45 -14.76 -9.87
N ALA A 138 9.42 -14.25 -10.56
CA ALA A 138 9.56 -13.47 -11.79
C ALA A 138 9.85 -11.98 -11.56
N LEU A 139 9.96 -11.53 -10.31
CA LEU A 139 10.33 -10.16 -9.97
C LEU A 139 11.84 -10.02 -9.75
N PRO A 140 12.42 -8.83 -10.04
CA PRO A 140 13.80 -8.55 -9.67
C PRO A 140 13.98 -8.73 -8.16
N PRO A 141 15.17 -9.16 -7.70
CA PRO A 141 15.49 -9.20 -6.28
C PRO A 141 15.12 -7.91 -5.54
N SER A 142 15.35 -6.75 -6.17
CA SER A 142 15.04 -5.42 -5.62
C SER A 142 13.56 -5.10 -5.39
N LEU A 143 12.63 -5.93 -5.86
CA LEU A 143 11.18 -5.77 -5.60
C LEU A 143 10.58 -6.94 -4.83
N ARG A 144 11.37 -7.95 -4.47
CA ARG A 144 10.85 -9.15 -3.79
C ARG A 144 10.27 -8.82 -2.42
N ASP A 145 10.85 -7.89 -1.68
CA ASP A 145 10.30 -7.48 -0.37
C ASP A 145 8.99 -6.72 -0.50
N LEU A 146 8.89 -5.81 -1.46
CA LEU A 146 7.64 -5.12 -1.77
C LEU A 146 6.54 -6.13 -2.13
N ALA A 147 6.87 -7.10 -2.98
CA ALA A 147 5.93 -8.12 -3.41
C ALA A 147 5.54 -9.07 -2.28
N TRP A 148 6.50 -9.44 -1.43
CA TRP A 148 6.27 -10.25 -0.23
C TRP A 148 5.35 -9.53 0.76
N TYR A 149 5.61 -8.25 1.02
CA TYR A 149 4.73 -7.41 1.84
C TYR A 149 3.32 -7.37 1.24
N THR A 150 3.20 -7.15 -0.07
CA THR A 150 1.89 -7.16 -0.76
C THR A 150 1.17 -8.50 -0.61
N TYR A 151 1.88 -9.61 -0.75
CA TYR A 151 1.33 -10.95 -0.58
C TYR A 151 0.81 -11.17 0.86
N ILE A 152 1.59 -10.76 1.86
CA ILE A 152 1.18 -10.84 3.27
C ILE A 152 -0.04 -9.97 3.56
N ARG A 153 -0.08 -8.74 3.03
CA ARG A 153 -1.27 -7.86 3.12
C ARG A 153 -2.49 -8.47 2.45
N TYR A 154 -2.31 -9.10 1.28
CA TYR A 154 -3.39 -9.82 0.62
C TYR A 154 -3.96 -10.92 1.53
N LEU A 155 -3.09 -11.78 2.10
CA LEU A 155 -3.48 -12.84 3.03
C LEU A 155 -4.19 -12.29 4.28
N GLN A 156 -3.72 -11.17 4.82
CA GLN A 156 -4.36 -10.47 5.93
C GLN A 156 -5.79 -10.03 5.58
N ILE A 157 -6.00 -9.42 4.41
CA ILE A 157 -7.30 -8.90 3.98
C ILE A 157 -8.29 -10.04 3.72
N ILE A 158 -7.86 -11.14 3.09
CA ILE A 158 -8.70 -12.34 2.90
C ILE A 158 -8.83 -13.20 4.17
N LYS A 159 -8.12 -12.83 5.25
CA LYS A 159 -8.13 -13.49 6.56
C LYS A 159 -7.55 -14.91 6.57
N ASP A 160 -6.68 -15.25 5.61
CA ASP A 160 -5.90 -16.49 5.68
C ASP A 160 -4.69 -16.32 6.61
N TYR A 161 -4.99 -16.14 7.90
CA TYR A 161 -3.99 -15.87 8.93
C TYR A 161 -3.04 -17.04 9.15
N ARG A 162 -3.44 -18.26 8.78
CA ARG A 162 -2.59 -19.46 8.89
C ARG A 162 -1.44 -19.40 7.89
N VAL A 163 -1.74 -19.15 6.61
CA VAL A 163 -0.69 -19.01 5.58
C VAL A 163 0.14 -17.76 5.82
N MET A 164 -0.50 -16.66 6.24
CA MET A 164 0.18 -15.41 6.60
C MET A 164 1.23 -15.64 7.70
N LEU A 165 0.84 -16.32 8.78
CA LEU A 165 1.75 -16.62 9.89
C LEU A 165 2.90 -17.51 9.44
N ALA A 166 2.62 -18.57 8.68
CA ALA A 166 3.65 -19.48 8.20
C ALA A 166 4.67 -18.77 7.31
N ALA A 167 4.22 -17.89 6.40
CA ALA A 167 5.09 -17.11 5.54
C ALA A 167 5.95 -16.11 6.34
N ALA A 168 5.36 -15.45 7.35
CA ALA A 168 6.08 -14.51 8.21
C ALA A 168 7.14 -15.20 9.07
N GLU A 169 6.79 -16.30 9.74
CA GLU A 169 7.74 -17.08 10.58
C GLU A 169 8.87 -17.70 9.76
N ALA A 170 8.61 -18.16 8.54
CA ALA A 170 9.65 -18.64 7.64
C ALA A 170 10.68 -17.53 7.35
N ARG A 171 10.24 -16.31 7.09
CA ARG A 171 11.14 -15.17 6.88
C ARG A 171 11.89 -14.77 8.15
N ILE A 172 11.23 -14.76 9.32
CA ILE A 172 11.87 -14.47 10.61
C ILE A 172 12.97 -15.49 10.92
N SER A 173 12.79 -16.77 10.58
CA SER A 173 13.79 -17.82 10.85
C SER A 173 15.12 -17.63 10.11
N MET A 174 15.14 -16.80 9.07
CA MET A 174 16.32 -16.49 8.27
C MET A 174 17.01 -15.19 8.69
N HIS A 175 16.49 -14.51 9.71
CA HIS A 175 16.91 -13.18 10.10
C HIS A 175 18.17 -13.18 10.98
N GLU A 176 19.09 -12.26 10.71
CA GLU A 176 20.30 -12.09 11.51
C GLU A 176 20.01 -11.31 12.80
N PRO A 177 20.42 -11.81 13.99
CA PRO A 177 20.17 -11.10 15.23
C PRO A 177 20.78 -9.68 15.27
N GLY A 178 19.97 -8.70 15.64
CA GLY A 178 20.41 -7.31 15.86
C GLY A 178 20.42 -6.41 14.62
N TYR A 179 20.25 -6.99 13.43
CA TYR A 179 20.04 -6.27 12.18
C TYR A 179 18.58 -6.33 11.78
N TYR A 180 18.07 -5.32 11.09
CA TYR A 180 16.75 -5.40 10.49
C TYR A 180 16.62 -4.46 9.30
N SER A 181 15.65 -4.78 8.44
CA SER A 181 15.22 -3.93 7.34
C SER A 181 13.84 -3.32 7.62
N LEU A 182 13.46 -2.30 6.85
CA LEU A 182 12.12 -1.72 6.94
C LEU A 182 11.01 -2.74 6.65
N SER A 183 11.26 -3.71 5.74
CA SER A 183 10.32 -4.78 5.42
C SER A 183 10.16 -5.76 6.59
N ASP A 184 11.25 -6.06 7.31
CA ASP A 184 11.20 -6.93 8.50
C ASP A 184 10.25 -6.40 9.57
N ILE A 185 10.07 -5.07 9.69
CA ILE A 185 9.08 -4.50 10.60
C ILE A 185 7.70 -5.10 10.37
N TYR A 186 7.26 -5.12 9.12
CA TYR A 186 5.98 -5.69 8.75
C TYR A 186 5.94 -7.21 8.88
N VAL A 187 7.06 -7.92 8.65
CA VAL A 187 7.15 -9.37 8.87
C VAL A 187 6.78 -9.71 10.32
N TYR A 188 7.43 -9.05 11.29
CA TYR A 188 7.16 -9.27 12.70
C TYR A 188 5.75 -8.83 13.11
N LEU A 189 5.25 -7.71 12.57
CA LEU A 189 3.89 -7.26 12.83
C LEU A 189 2.85 -8.29 12.37
N TYR A 190 2.99 -8.84 11.15
CA TYR A 190 2.04 -9.84 10.66
C TYR A 190 2.24 -11.22 11.30
N ALA A 191 3.44 -11.58 11.74
CA ALA A 191 3.63 -12.74 12.62
C ALA A 191 2.89 -12.55 13.96
N ALA A 192 3.01 -11.37 14.58
CA ALA A 192 2.30 -11.05 15.81
C ALA A 192 0.77 -11.14 15.63
N LEU A 193 0.25 -10.56 14.54
CA LEU A 193 -1.17 -10.67 14.19
C LEU A 193 -1.60 -12.12 13.95
N GLY A 194 -0.78 -12.90 13.24
CA GLY A 194 -1.04 -14.31 12.97
C GLY A 194 -1.16 -15.14 14.24
N HIS A 195 -0.21 -14.99 15.18
CA HIS A 195 -0.28 -15.62 16.51
C HIS A 195 -1.50 -15.16 17.30
N LEU A 196 -1.83 -13.87 17.25
CA LEU A 196 -3.00 -13.32 17.93
C LEU A 196 -4.31 -13.90 17.39
N LYS A 197 -4.37 -14.19 16.08
CA LYS A 197 -5.52 -14.87 15.43
C LYS A 197 -5.57 -16.38 15.68
N GLN A 198 -4.52 -16.96 16.26
CA GLN A 198 -4.48 -18.35 16.74
C GLN A 198 -4.54 -18.44 18.27
N ASP A 199 -4.91 -17.35 18.96
CA ASP A 199 -4.97 -17.25 20.43
C ASP A 199 -3.62 -17.51 21.15
N ASN A 200 -2.51 -17.47 20.41
CA ASN A 200 -1.15 -17.61 20.94
C ASN A 200 -0.63 -16.26 21.46
N HIS A 201 -1.27 -15.73 22.52
CA HIS A 201 -0.99 -14.38 23.03
C HIS A 201 0.48 -14.15 23.44
N THR A 202 1.15 -15.17 23.99
CA THR A 202 2.56 -15.07 24.39
C THR A 202 3.46 -14.83 23.17
N GLN A 203 3.34 -15.66 22.13
CA GLN A 203 4.13 -15.49 20.90
C GLN A 203 3.79 -14.18 20.18
N ALA A 204 2.51 -13.78 20.16
CA ALA A 204 2.10 -12.51 19.58
C ALA A 204 2.81 -11.33 20.28
N ARG A 205 2.81 -11.33 21.62
CA ARG A 205 3.53 -10.34 22.42
C ARG A 205 5.03 -10.39 22.15
N ASP A 206 5.65 -11.56 22.12
CA ASP A 206 7.08 -11.70 21.90
C ASP A 206 7.52 -11.16 20.54
N ARG A 207 6.74 -11.41 19.48
CA ARG A 207 6.99 -10.84 18.14
C ARG A 207 6.87 -9.32 18.14
N MET A 208 5.79 -8.78 18.74
CA MET A 208 5.59 -7.33 18.85
C MET A 208 6.71 -6.65 19.64
N MET A 209 7.07 -7.21 20.80
CA MET A 209 8.15 -6.70 21.66
C MET A 209 9.51 -6.73 20.97
N THR A 210 9.80 -7.80 20.23
CA THR A 210 11.06 -7.93 19.48
C THR A 210 11.17 -6.80 18.47
N ILE A 211 10.14 -6.58 17.66
CA ILE A 211 10.22 -5.56 16.62
C ILE A 211 10.19 -4.13 17.18
N MET A 212 9.48 -3.88 18.27
CA MET A 212 9.55 -2.57 18.96
C MET A 212 10.97 -2.27 19.46
N ARG A 213 11.67 -3.26 20.03
CA ARG A 213 13.06 -3.09 20.46
C ARG A 213 14.02 -2.78 19.32
N LEU A 214 13.73 -3.27 18.11
CA LEU A 214 14.54 -3.01 16.91
C LEU A 214 14.22 -1.65 16.28
N ALA A 215 12.94 -1.34 16.09
CA ALA A 215 12.50 -0.22 15.25
C ALA A 215 12.36 1.12 16.01
N LEU A 216 11.98 1.10 17.29
CA LEU A 216 11.76 2.32 18.07
C LEU A 216 13.04 3.14 18.33
N PRO A 217 14.24 2.53 18.55
CA PRO A 217 15.49 3.30 18.65
C PRO A 217 15.78 4.17 17.42
N ASP A 218 15.33 3.75 16.24
CA ASP A 218 15.47 4.49 14.98
C ASP A 218 14.30 5.44 14.69
N ARG A 219 13.39 5.58 15.67
CA ARG A 219 12.17 6.41 15.65
C ARG A 219 11.11 5.92 14.65
N PHE A 220 11.21 4.68 14.16
CA PHE A 220 10.23 4.13 13.21
C PHE A 220 8.92 3.73 13.91
N ILE A 221 8.08 4.72 14.15
CA ILE A 221 6.77 4.55 14.80
C ILE A 221 5.63 4.23 13.81
N GLY A 222 5.80 4.60 12.54
CA GLY A 222 4.77 4.56 11.49
C GLY A 222 4.10 3.20 11.32
N PRO A 223 4.84 2.08 11.27
CA PRO A 223 4.23 0.74 11.16
C PRO A 223 3.31 0.38 12.33
N PHE A 224 3.62 0.83 13.55
CA PHE A 224 2.78 0.62 14.73
C PHE A 224 1.53 1.51 14.70
N VAL A 225 1.67 2.74 14.19
CA VAL A 225 0.56 3.65 13.94
C VAL A 225 -0.39 3.09 12.89
N GLU A 226 0.12 2.63 11.75
CA GLU A 226 -0.66 2.08 10.64
C GLU A 226 -1.48 0.85 11.07
N THR A 227 -0.86 -0.06 11.84
CA THR A 227 -1.47 -1.35 12.17
C THR A 227 -2.26 -1.35 13.48
N LEU A 228 -2.34 -0.21 14.20
CA LEU A 228 -2.92 -0.11 15.54
C LEU A 228 -4.30 -0.78 15.66
N THR A 229 -5.25 -0.44 14.77
CA THR A 229 -6.62 -0.99 14.77
C THR A 229 -6.69 -2.48 14.46
N THR A 230 -5.71 -2.99 13.73
CA THR A 230 -5.65 -4.41 13.34
C THR A 230 -5.13 -5.28 14.49
N MET A 231 -4.31 -4.71 15.38
CA MET A 231 -3.58 -5.45 16.42
C MET A 231 -4.39 -5.74 17.70
N GLN A 232 -5.68 -5.42 17.74
CA GLN A 232 -6.59 -5.80 18.85
C GLN A 232 -6.05 -5.41 20.25
N GLY A 233 -5.50 -4.20 20.35
CA GLY A 233 -4.92 -3.69 21.60
C GLY A 233 -3.52 -4.22 21.93
N LEU A 234 -2.93 -5.11 21.13
CA LEU A 234 -1.61 -5.67 21.41
C LEU A 234 -0.53 -4.60 21.39
N THR A 235 -0.54 -3.72 20.38
CA THR A 235 0.41 -2.62 20.22
C THR A 235 0.37 -1.72 21.45
N GLU A 236 -0.82 -1.30 21.85
CA GLU A 236 -1.09 -0.43 23.00
C GLU A 236 -0.57 -1.05 24.30
N ARG A 237 -0.87 -2.33 24.54
CA ARG A 237 -0.39 -3.05 25.74
C ARG A 237 1.14 -3.13 25.77
N CYS A 238 1.79 -3.47 24.66
CA CYS A 238 3.25 -3.56 24.60
C CYS A 238 3.94 -2.21 24.78
N LEU A 239 3.36 -1.14 24.22
CA LEU A 239 3.85 0.23 24.42
C LEU A 239 3.73 0.66 25.88
N LEU A 240 2.58 0.46 26.53
CA LEU A 240 2.41 0.80 27.95
C LEU A 240 3.34 0.01 28.86
N GLU A 241 3.58 -1.26 28.53
CA GLU A 241 4.41 -2.14 29.35
C GLU A 241 5.89 -1.78 29.30
N ALA A 242 6.42 -1.47 28.10
CA ALA A 242 7.87 -1.40 27.90
C ALA A 242 8.38 -0.13 27.22
N PHE A 243 7.50 0.67 26.61
CA PHE A 243 7.86 1.89 25.89
C PHE A 243 6.86 3.03 26.17
N PRO A 244 6.57 3.36 27.44
CA PRO A 244 5.51 4.30 27.79
C PRO A 244 5.70 5.69 27.15
N ASP A 245 6.95 6.13 26.99
CA ASP A 245 7.29 7.41 26.33
C ASP A 245 6.85 7.48 24.86
N GLN A 246 6.66 6.32 24.21
CA GLN A 246 6.21 6.23 22.81
C GLN A 246 4.69 6.11 22.69
N TYR A 247 3.98 5.78 23.77
CA TYR A 247 2.55 5.51 23.73
C TYR A 247 1.75 6.69 23.21
N ASP A 248 1.87 7.87 23.85
CA ASP A 248 1.11 9.06 23.47
C ASP A 248 1.45 9.53 22.06
N LEU A 249 2.70 9.38 21.64
CA LEU A 249 3.14 9.70 20.29
C LEU A 249 2.45 8.80 19.25
N VAL A 250 2.47 7.48 19.43
CA VAL A 250 1.82 6.53 18.52
C VAL A 250 0.30 6.77 18.47
N ILE A 251 -0.36 6.93 19.62
CA ILE A 251 -1.81 7.14 19.69
C ILE A 251 -2.21 8.48 19.05
N SER A 252 -1.47 9.56 19.31
CA SER A 252 -1.78 10.88 18.72
C SER A 252 -1.58 10.88 17.20
N ARG A 253 -0.54 10.22 16.69
CA ARG A 253 -0.32 10.05 15.24
C ARG A 253 -1.45 9.24 14.60
N TRP A 254 -1.85 8.13 15.23
CA TRP A 254 -2.98 7.32 14.75
C TRP A 254 -4.27 8.13 14.66
N LYS A 255 -4.60 8.94 15.70
CA LYS A 255 -5.78 9.82 15.70
C LYS A 255 -5.78 10.82 14.54
N ALA A 256 -4.61 11.28 14.11
CA ALA A 256 -4.48 12.20 12.97
C ALA A 256 -4.59 11.47 11.62
N ILE A 257 -3.98 10.29 11.48
CA ILE A 257 -3.83 9.57 10.21
C ILE A 257 -5.06 8.73 9.89
N PHE A 258 -5.61 7.99 10.85
CA PHE A 258 -6.67 7.01 10.61
C PHE A 258 -7.92 7.61 9.95
N PRO A 259 -8.41 8.81 10.34
CA PRO A 259 -9.54 9.43 9.64
C PRO A 259 -9.26 9.74 8.17
N GLN A 260 -8.02 10.10 7.81
CA GLN A 260 -7.65 10.37 6.42
C GLN A 260 -7.53 9.06 5.62
N TRP A 261 -6.93 8.03 6.20
CA TRP A 261 -6.95 6.69 5.62
C TRP A 261 -8.37 6.17 5.42
N LEU A 262 -9.27 6.37 6.38
CA LEU A 262 -10.67 5.95 6.26
C LEU A 262 -11.40 6.69 5.13
N LYS A 263 -11.16 7.99 4.97
CA LYS A 263 -11.67 8.75 3.80
C LYS A 263 -11.11 8.20 2.50
N ALA A 264 -9.81 7.96 2.41
CA ALA A 264 -9.17 7.40 1.22
C ALA A 264 -9.70 5.99 0.91
N HIS A 265 -9.85 5.13 1.92
CA HIS A 265 -10.46 3.81 1.78
C HIS A 265 -11.87 3.95 1.22
N ASN A 266 -12.71 4.80 1.81
CA ASN A 266 -14.09 4.97 1.33
C ASN A 266 -14.16 5.59 -0.07
N GLU A 267 -13.35 6.61 -0.37
CA GLU A 267 -13.33 7.26 -1.67
C GLU A 267 -12.81 6.33 -2.76
N PHE A 268 -11.68 5.66 -2.50
CA PHE A 268 -10.96 4.90 -3.52
C PHE A 268 -11.34 3.41 -3.58
N ALA A 269 -11.90 2.82 -2.52
CA ALA A 269 -12.50 1.48 -2.59
C ALA A 269 -13.83 1.48 -3.36
N VAL A 270 -14.49 2.64 -3.45
CA VAL A 270 -15.73 2.87 -4.23
C VAL A 270 -15.45 2.99 -5.74
N TYR A 271 -14.20 3.16 -6.18
CA TYR A 271 -13.82 3.06 -7.59
C TYR A 271 -13.80 1.59 -8.08
N SER A 272 -14.97 0.96 -8.06
CA SER A 272 -15.39 -0.06 -9.03
C SER A 272 -16.88 0.14 -9.31
N ILE A 273 -17.19 1.18 -10.08
CA ILE A 273 -18.53 1.50 -10.58
C ILE A 273 -19.28 0.30 -11.19
N PRO A 274 -18.63 -0.72 -11.81
CA PRO A 274 -19.30 -1.96 -12.22
C PRO A 274 -19.93 -2.81 -11.11
N GLU A 275 -19.67 -2.54 -9.83
CA GLU A 275 -20.15 -3.38 -8.71
C GLU A 275 -21.06 -2.67 -7.70
N ILE A 276 -21.10 -1.34 -7.69
CA ILE A 276 -22.12 -0.57 -6.95
C ILE A 276 -23.47 -0.66 -7.68
N LEU A 277 -23.38 -0.66 -9.00
CA LEU A 277 -24.49 -0.76 -9.89
C LEU A 277 -24.71 -2.23 -10.23
N THR A 278 -25.97 -2.68 -10.19
CA THR A 278 -26.35 -3.93 -10.86
C THR A 278 -25.91 -3.86 -12.32
N ARG A 279 -25.68 -5.01 -12.97
CA ARG A 279 -25.30 -5.07 -14.39
C ARG A 279 -26.17 -4.18 -15.29
N ARG A 280 -27.45 -4.07 -14.95
CA ARG A 280 -28.43 -3.23 -15.63
C ARG A 280 -28.21 -1.74 -15.35
N GLU A 281 -28.09 -1.34 -14.08
CA GLU A 281 -27.79 0.04 -13.69
C GLU A 281 -26.46 0.51 -14.29
N TYR A 282 -25.45 -0.36 -14.31
CA TYR A 282 -24.15 -0.09 -14.92
C TYR A 282 -24.27 0.18 -16.42
N GLN A 283 -25.01 -0.65 -17.15
CA GLN A 283 -25.26 -0.44 -18.59
C GLN A 283 -26.05 0.85 -18.85
N VAL A 284 -27.04 1.17 -18.02
CA VAL A 284 -27.80 2.43 -18.13
C VAL A 284 -26.88 3.63 -17.90
N ALA A 285 -26.01 3.57 -16.89
CA ALA A 285 -25.07 4.63 -16.55
C ALA A 285 -23.99 4.82 -17.62
N LEU A 286 -23.45 3.73 -18.18
CA LEU A 286 -22.48 3.75 -19.28
C LEU A 286 -23.08 4.42 -20.53
N TYR A 287 -24.25 3.98 -20.98
CA TYR A 287 -24.92 4.63 -22.12
C TYR A 287 -25.29 6.09 -21.82
N ALA A 288 -25.52 6.42 -20.55
CA ALA A 288 -25.80 7.78 -20.16
C ALA A 288 -24.56 8.69 -20.24
N ALA A 289 -23.40 8.19 -19.80
CA ALA A 289 -22.10 8.83 -19.93
C ALA A 289 -21.71 9.03 -21.42
N ASP A 290 -21.98 8.03 -22.26
CA ASP A 290 -21.83 8.08 -23.74
C ASP A 290 -22.76 9.10 -24.44
N GLY A 291 -23.65 9.76 -23.70
CA GLY A 291 -24.50 10.84 -24.21
C GLY A 291 -25.83 10.41 -24.82
N LEU A 292 -26.24 9.14 -24.71
CA LEU A 292 -27.53 8.67 -25.23
C LEU A 292 -28.70 9.21 -24.39
N THR A 293 -29.72 9.79 -25.02
CA THR A 293 -30.95 10.21 -24.31
C THR A 293 -31.65 9.03 -23.63
N ASN A 294 -32.45 9.29 -22.59
CA ASN A 294 -33.19 8.22 -21.89
C ASN A 294 -34.10 7.41 -22.83
N LEU A 295 -34.61 8.03 -23.91
CA LEU A 295 -35.39 7.35 -24.95
C LEU A 295 -34.54 6.38 -25.77
N GLN A 296 -33.34 6.80 -26.16
CA GLN A 296 -32.38 5.95 -26.88
C GLN A 296 -31.89 4.78 -26.01
N ILE A 297 -31.64 5.03 -24.72
CA ILE A 297 -31.27 3.97 -23.75
C ILE A 297 -32.41 2.96 -23.62
N ALA A 298 -33.66 3.43 -23.47
CA ALA A 298 -34.85 2.59 -23.36
C ALA A 298 -35.01 1.67 -24.60
N GLN A 299 -34.84 2.24 -25.80
CA GLN A 299 -34.87 1.48 -27.06
C GLN A 299 -33.72 0.47 -27.14
N LYS A 300 -32.49 0.89 -26.82
CA LYS A 300 -31.29 0.04 -26.92
C LYS A 300 -31.29 -1.13 -25.93
N MET A 301 -31.90 -0.95 -24.76
CA MET A 301 -31.98 -1.98 -23.72
C MET A 301 -33.30 -2.76 -23.74
N PHE A 302 -34.23 -2.45 -24.65
CA PHE A 302 -35.56 -3.06 -24.74
C PHE A 302 -36.38 -2.96 -23.43
N VAL A 303 -36.40 -1.77 -22.82
CA VAL A 303 -37.11 -1.48 -21.56
C VAL A 303 -37.93 -0.20 -21.68
N SER A 304 -38.87 0.04 -20.76
CA SER A 304 -39.69 1.26 -20.77
C SER A 304 -38.93 2.50 -20.29
N LEU A 305 -39.28 3.68 -20.82
CA LEU A 305 -38.70 4.97 -20.42
C LEU A 305 -38.78 5.24 -18.90
N PRO A 306 -39.90 4.95 -18.20
CA PRO A 306 -39.95 5.08 -16.74
C PRO A 306 -38.92 4.20 -16.02
N THR A 307 -38.63 3.01 -16.56
CA THR A 307 -37.65 2.12 -15.93
C THR A 307 -36.23 2.67 -16.04
N VAL A 308 -35.86 3.26 -17.18
CA VAL A 308 -34.56 3.96 -17.34
C VAL A 308 -34.44 5.13 -16.38
N LYS A 309 -35.50 5.93 -16.20
CA LYS A 309 -35.49 7.04 -15.24
C LYS A 309 -35.28 6.57 -13.80
N ARG A 310 -35.96 5.48 -13.41
CA ARG A 310 -35.81 4.86 -12.10
C ARG A 310 -34.40 4.31 -11.91
N ASP A 311 -33.88 3.56 -12.89
CA ASP A 311 -32.53 2.99 -12.84
C ASP A 311 -31.47 4.11 -12.72
N LEU A 312 -31.61 5.22 -13.46
CA LEU A 312 -30.73 6.39 -13.32
C LEU A 312 -30.83 7.08 -11.95
N SER A 313 -32.02 7.18 -11.37
CA SER A 313 -32.18 7.72 -10.01
C SER A 313 -31.43 6.85 -9.01
N CYS A 314 -31.60 5.53 -9.09
CA CYS A 314 -30.87 4.59 -8.24
C CYS A 314 -29.35 4.66 -8.47
N VAL A 315 -28.91 4.87 -9.71
CA VAL A 315 -27.49 5.10 -10.03
C VAL A 315 -26.95 6.34 -9.34
N TYR A 316 -27.65 7.47 -9.41
CA TYR A 316 -27.22 8.72 -8.78
C TYR A 316 -27.14 8.59 -7.26
N ASP A 317 -28.17 8.00 -6.64
CA ASP A 317 -28.22 7.75 -5.21
C ASP A 317 -27.06 6.84 -4.76
N LYS A 318 -26.75 5.80 -5.53
CA LYS A 318 -25.69 4.83 -5.21
C LYS A 318 -24.28 5.35 -5.45
N LEU A 319 -24.09 6.23 -6.44
CA LEU A 319 -22.80 6.85 -6.77
C LEU A 319 -22.56 8.17 -6.03
N GLY A 320 -23.55 8.67 -5.28
CA GLY A 320 -23.44 9.91 -4.52
C GLY A 320 -23.35 11.17 -5.39
N ILE A 321 -23.87 11.12 -6.62
CA ILE A 321 -23.87 12.25 -7.57
C ILE A 321 -25.27 12.83 -7.71
N THR A 322 -25.37 14.08 -8.19
CA THR A 322 -26.66 14.79 -8.25
C THR A 322 -27.15 15.05 -9.67
N CYS A 323 -26.25 14.99 -10.66
CA CYS A 323 -26.59 15.25 -12.04
C CYS A 323 -25.90 14.30 -13.02
N ARG A 324 -26.53 14.15 -14.19
CA ARG A 324 -26.10 13.25 -15.25
C ARG A 324 -24.70 13.56 -15.79
N HIS A 325 -24.30 14.83 -15.77
CA HIS A 325 -23.01 15.24 -16.35
C HIS A 325 -21.83 14.60 -15.60
N GLU A 326 -21.97 14.45 -14.27
CA GLU A 326 -20.98 13.82 -13.40
C GLU A 326 -20.72 12.35 -13.77
N LEU A 327 -21.63 11.67 -14.49
CA LEU A 327 -21.37 10.30 -14.97
C LEU A 327 -20.20 10.24 -15.95
N LYS A 328 -19.90 11.31 -16.69
CA LYS A 328 -18.76 11.33 -17.64
C LYS A 328 -17.40 11.34 -16.96
N ASP A 329 -17.35 11.84 -15.74
CA ASP A 329 -16.12 11.87 -14.95
C ASP A 329 -15.89 10.53 -14.23
N LEU A 330 -16.90 9.65 -14.27
CA LEU A 330 -16.92 8.35 -13.59
C LEU A 330 -16.75 7.16 -14.55
N PHE A 331 -17.18 7.27 -15.81
CA PHE A 331 -17.16 6.19 -16.82
C PHE A 331 -16.26 6.52 -18.00
#